data_AF-A0A7Y2ES27-F1
#
_entry.id   AF-A0A7Y2ES27-F1
#
_cell.length_a   1.000
_cell.length_b   1.000
_cell.length_c   1.000
_cell.angle_alpha   90.00
_cell.angle_beta   90.00
_cell.angle_gamma   90.00
#
_symmetry.space_group_name_H-M   'P 1'
#
loop_
_entity.id
_entity.type
_entity.pdbx_description
1 polymer ?
#
loop_
_entity_poly.entity_id
_entity_poly.type
_entity_poly.pdbx_seq_one_letter_code
_entity_poly.pdbx_strand_id
1 'polypeptide(L)'
;MLTARSTLSRLFVLSVFASVVVLSACTTGNDASQSGYVIVEADKSNSEQIAKFYLSGLAESQGDVALSNFVVVENGDITIRPDSISVHYPLIGDALRDITNQGRIQWDSFEEIMSQSYYAARQLPPTIDSLIRKFDVDRDNSFVIDVDGVMTTARRHTFIGTENLRAALRAFEQNSDKLVYPVGTVVIGEHIDGDTLVETTAMIKRPDDFWDFAVYDSMGMLADSTQPLSESLAAPAQCTGCHFGKRANEPEKSFPGNAPVGPDGPRKIHMIDPLPSTQLVRFFDEHRRRSDYLLGLYGTLYVNRLMQTSPSDSLIAPFMTRLDQN
;
A
#
# COMPACT_ATOMS: atom_id res chain seq x y z
N MET A 1 -46.86 -23.69 47.82
CA MET A 1 -46.60 -22.53 48.69
C MET A 1 -45.84 -21.52 47.82
N LEU A 2 -46.48 -20.48 47.24
CA LEU A 2 -46.80 -19.17 47.85
C LEU A 2 -45.52 -18.60 48.53
N THR A 3 -44.91 -17.48 48.14
CA THR A 3 -45.42 -16.21 47.59
C THR A 3 -44.29 -15.38 46.96
N ALA A 4 -44.66 -14.56 45.96
CA ALA A 4 -43.94 -13.38 45.50
C ALA A 4 -43.74 -12.31 46.59
N ARG A 5 -42.76 -11.41 46.42
CA ARG A 5 -42.86 -9.99 46.81
C ARG A 5 -41.86 -9.11 46.07
N SER A 6 -42.44 -8.19 45.30
CA SER A 6 -41.87 -6.96 44.75
C SER A 6 -41.54 -5.95 45.84
N THR A 7 -40.53 -5.12 45.62
CA THR A 7 -40.54 -3.74 46.12
C THR A 7 -39.90 -2.78 45.12
N LEU A 8 -40.74 -1.85 44.69
CA LEU A 8 -40.49 -0.64 43.94
C LEU A 8 -39.72 0.41 44.76
N SER A 9 -39.21 1.40 44.02
CA SER A 9 -39.00 2.80 44.40
C SER A 9 -37.67 3.18 45.04
N ARG A 10 -36.87 3.98 44.31
CA ARG A 10 -36.81 5.43 44.51
C ARG A 10 -36.05 6.13 43.37
N LEU A 11 -36.77 7.06 42.73
CA LEU A 11 -36.22 8.15 41.92
C LEU A 11 -35.19 8.93 42.75
N PHE A 12 -34.05 9.27 42.14
CA PHE A 12 -33.32 10.49 42.46
C PHE A 12 -33.02 11.22 41.15
N VAL A 13 -33.83 12.23 40.88
CA VAL A 13 -33.59 13.26 39.88
C VAL A 13 -32.66 14.28 40.53
N LEU A 14 -31.42 14.39 40.04
CA LEU A 14 -30.58 15.55 40.30
C LEU A 14 -30.30 16.24 38.97
N SER A 15 -31.08 17.27 38.71
CA SER A 15 -30.90 18.21 37.61
C SER A 15 -29.73 19.14 37.95
N VAL A 16 -28.57 18.94 37.31
CA VAL A 16 -27.51 19.93 37.27
C VAL A 16 -27.63 20.68 35.95
N PHE A 17 -28.18 21.89 36.02
CA PHE A 17 -28.13 22.89 34.97
C PHE A 17 -26.67 23.30 34.75
N ALA A 18 -26.00 22.70 33.77
CA ALA A 18 -24.77 23.24 33.21
C ALA A 18 -25.16 24.22 32.09
N SER A 19 -25.04 25.51 32.39
CA SER A 19 -25.14 26.60 31.42
C SER A 19 -24.06 26.42 30.35
N VAL A 20 -24.43 25.87 29.20
CA VAL A 20 -23.59 25.92 28.00
C VAL A 20 -23.64 27.35 27.49
N VAL A 21 -22.57 28.10 27.79
CA VAL A 21 -22.28 29.37 27.14
C VAL A 21 -21.90 29.04 25.70
N VAL A 22 -22.82 29.29 24.77
CA VAL A 22 -22.53 29.30 23.33
C VAL A 22 -21.68 30.53 23.06
N LEU A 23 -20.36 30.38 23.15
CA LEU A 23 -19.42 31.34 22.57
C LEU A 23 -19.51 31.14 21.05
N SER A 24 -20.30 31.98 20.38
CA SER A 24 -20.15 32.25 18.95
C SER A 24 -18.74 32.76 18.70
N ALA A 25 -17.84 31.85 18.35
CA ALA A 25 -16.61 32.20 17.69
C ALA A 25 -16.98 32.68 16.29
N CYS A 26 -17.02 34.00 16.12
CA CYS A 26 -16.89 34.61 14.80
C CYS A 26 -15.51 34.24 14.26
N THR A 27 -15.43 33.14 13.51
CA THR A 27 -14.30 32.87 12.63
C THR A 27 -14.33 33.95 11.55
N THR A 28 -13.48 34.96 11.73
CA THR A 28 -13.14 35.92 10.69
C THR A 28 -12.57 35.15 9.51
N GLY A 29 -13.42 34.93 8.50
CA GLY A 29 -13.05 34.35 7.23
C GLY A 29 -12.02 35.24 6.56
N ASN A 30 -10.78 34.76 6.50
CA ASN A 30 -9.89 35.11 5.41
C ASN A 30 -10.40 34.36 4.17
N ASP A 31 -11.51 34.84 3.59
CA ASP A 31 -11.96 34.48 2.24
C ASP A 31 -11.01 35.13 1.22
N ALA A 32 -9.75 34.71 1.25
CA ALA A 32 -8.97 34.66 0.04
C ALA A 32 -9.45 33.40 -0.69
N SER A 33 -10.55 33.57 -1.43
CA SER A 33 -10.86 32.75 -2.60
C SER A 33 -9.62 32.77 -3.50
N GLN A 34 -8.66 31.89 -3.24
CA GLN A 34 -7.63 31.57 -4.23
C GLN A 34 -8.35 30.75 -5.31
N SER A 35 -8.95 31.48 -6.24
CA SER A 35 -9.60 30.92 -7.42
C SER A 35 -8.59 30.03 -8.15
N GLY A 36 -8.80 28.71 -8.12
CA GLY A 36 -7.93 27.74 -8.81
C GLY A 36 -7.32 26.65 -7.93
N TYR A 37 -7.65 26.58 -6.63
CA TYR A 37 -7.17 25.52 -5.74
C TYR A 37 -8.31 24.71 -5.12
N VAL A 38 -7.99 23.47 -4.77
CA VAL A 38 -8.90 22.54 -4.09
C VAL A 38 -8.21 21.96 -2.87
N ILE A 39 -8.80 22.16 -1.69
CA ILE A 39 -8.29 21.59 -0.44
C ILE A 39 -8.93 20.22 -0.23
N VAL A 40 -8.12 19.17 -0.08
CA VAL A 40 -8.59 17.83 0.26
C VAL A 40 -8.72 17.70 1.77
N GLU A 41 -9.93 17.47 2.24
CA GLU A 41 -10.22 17.17 3.65
C GLU A 41 -9.87 15.72 3.93
N ALA A 42 -8.65 15.49 4.41
CA ALA A 42 -8.16 14.17 4.71
C ALA A 42 -8.47 13.75 6.16
N ASP A 43 -9.12 12.60 6.32
CA ASP A 43 -9.40 11.97 7.61
C ASP A 43 -8.55 10.70 7.87
N LYS A 44 -7.62 10.38 6.95
CA LYS A 44 -6.79 9.17 6.99
C LYS A 44 -5.41 9.41 7.59
N SER A 45 -4.84 8.38 8.22
CA SER A 45 -3.40 8.36 8.50
C SER A 45 -2.61 8.29 7.19
N ASN A 46 -1.53 9.07 7.06
CA ASN A 46 -0.67 9.14 5.86
C ASN A 46 -1.37 9.68 4.59
N SER A 47 -2.40 10.50 4.75
CA SER A 47 -3.12 11.13 3.64
C SER A 47 -2.21 11.86 2.65
N GLU A 48 -1.18 12.56 3.14
CA GLU A 48 -0.17 13.21 2.32
C GLU A 48 0.48 12.20 1.36
N GLN A 49 0.95 11.06 1.87
CA GLN A 49 1.63 10.06 1.07
C GLN A 49 0.69 9.43 0.03
N ILE A 50 -0.57 9.20 0.40
CA ILE A 50 -1.57 8.63 -0.51
C ILE A 50 -1.96 9.64 -1.60
N ALA A 51 -2.11 10.93 -1.27
CA ALA A 51 -2.33 11.96 -2.28
C ALA A 51 -1.13 12.09 -3.23
N LYS A 52 0.10 12.06 -2.69
CA LYS A 52 1.33 12.03 -3.48
C LYS A 52 1.35 10.83 -4.42
N PHE A 53 1.00 9.62 -3.94
CA PHE A 53 0.92 8.40 -4.75
C PHE A 53 0.05 8.60 -6.02
N TYR A 54 -1.15 9.15 -5.84
CA TYR A 54 -2.09 9.38 -6.93
C TYR A 54 -1.58 10.45 -7.90
N LEU A 55 -1.18 11.61 -7.36
CA LEU A 55 -0.87 12.80 -8.16
C LEU A 55 0.48 12.72 -8.87
N SER A 56 1.49 12.07 -8.27
CA SER A 56 2.80 11.92 -8.90
C SER A 56 2.76 11.04 -10.15
N GLY A 57 1.66 10.31 -10.36
CA GLY A 57 1.42 9.59 -11.61
C GLY A 57 0.92 10.38 -12.78
N LEU A 58 0.32 11.51 -12.48
CA LEU A 58 -0.10 12.45 -13.51
C LEU A 58 1.10 13.27 -13.99
N ALA A 59 2.23 13.23 -13.28
CA ALA A 59 3.40 14.04 -13.63
C ALA A 59 4.15 13.42 -14.82
N GLU A 60 4.28 14.19 -15.91
CA GLU A 60 5.05 13.77 -17.09
C GLU A 60 6.55 13.63 -16.79
N SER A 61 7.05 14.40 -15.81
CA SER A 61 8.45 14.35 -15.36
C SER A 61 8.54 13.89 -13.89
N GLN A 62 9.67 13.29 -13.55
CA GLN A 62 9.89 12.69 -12.24
C GLN A 62 10.37 13.72 -11.21
N GLY A 63 10.04 13.48 -9.94
CA GLY A 63 10.58 14.20 -8.79
C GLY A 63 9.65 15.26 -8.19
N ASP A 64 10.04 15.75 -7.01
CA ASP A 64 9.23 16.64 -6.17
C ASP A 64 8.81 17.94 -6.89
N VAL A 65 9.64 18.44 -7.80
CA VAL A 65 9.35 19.65 -8.57
C VAL A 65 8.12 19.46 -9.47
N ALA A 66 8.01 18.32 -10.15
CA ALA A 66 6.89 18.04 -11.02
C ALA A 66 5.60 17.85 -10.21
N LEU A 67 5.69 17.17 -9.06
CA LEU A 67 4.58 17.00 -8.13
C LEU A 67 4.11 18.33 -7.53
N SER A 68 5.03 19.26 -7.25
CA SER A 68 4.72 20.59 -6.70
C SER A 68 3.85 21.45 -7.64
N ASN A 69 3.79 21.10 -8.93
CA ASN A 69 2.90 21.74 -9.88
C ASN A 69 1.44 21.33 -9.70
N PHE A 70 1.18 20.19 -9.08
CA PHE A 70 -0.17 19.64 -8.87
C PHE A 70 -0.62 19.71 -7.42
N VAL A 71 0.30 19.56 -6.46
CA VAL A 71 -0.02 19.50 -5.04
C VAL A 71 0.94 20.33 -4.20
N VAL A 72 0.39 21.04 -3.24
CA VAL A 72 1.11 21.70 -2.15
C VAL A 72 0.62 21.08 -0.85
N VAL A 73 1.56 20.70 0.02
CA VAL A 73 1.23 20.16 1.34
C VAL A 73 1.79 21.11 2.38
N GLU A 74 0.91 21.80 3.11
CA GLU A 74 1.27 22.80 4.11
C GLU A 74 0.48 22.53 5.38
N ASN A 75 1.16 22.45 6.53
CA ASN A 75 0.55 22.19 7.84
C ASN A 75 -0.35 20.94 7.91
N GLY A 76 -0.12 19.96 7.02
CA GLY A 76 -0.93 18.74 6.91
C GLY A 76 -2.13 18.85 5.97
N ASP A 77 -2.43 20.05 5.45
CA ASP A 77 -3.46 20.26 4.45
C ASP A 77 -2.91 19.97 3.05
N ILE A 78 -3.68 19.22 2.26
CA ILE A 78 -3.34 18.84 0.89
C ILE A 78 -4.11 19.77 -0.05
N THR A 79 -3.39 20.63 -0.77
CA THR A 79 -3.97 21.59 -1.70
C THR A 79 -3.61 21.21 -3.14
N ILE A 80 -4.61 20.96 -3.97
CA ILE A 80 -4.47 20.55 -5.37
C ILE A 80 -4.67 21.75 -6.29
N ARG A 81 -3.98 21.76 -7.44
CA ARG A 81 -4.12 22.72 -8.55
C ARG A 81 -4.79 22.05 -9.76
N PRO A 82 -6.14 22.04 -9.87
CA PRO A 82 -6.83 21.36 -10.97
C PRO A 82 -6.45 21.89 -12.35
N ASP A 83 -6.13 23.18 -12.47
CA ASP A 83 -5.75 23.79 -13.75
C ASP A 83 -4.46 23.19 -14.29
N SER A 84 -3.46 22.97 -13.42
CA SER A 84 -2.23 22.27 -13.79
C SER A 84 -2.50 20.83 -14.25
N ILE A 85 -3.40 20.12 -13.57
CA ILE A 85 -3.78 18.74 -13.94
C ILE A 85 -4.51 18.73 -15.29
N SER A 86 -5.38 19.73 -15.53
CA SER A 86 -6.22 19.81 -16.72
C SER A 86 -5.44 19.95 -18.02
N VAL A 87 -4.20 20.45 -17.96
CA VAL A 87 -3.31 20.55 -19.13
C VAL A 87 -3.10 19.18 -19.79
N HIS A 88 -3.02 18.12 -18.99
CA HIS A 88 -2.73 16.76 -19.47
C HIS A 88 -3.90 15.79 -19.25
N TYR A 89 -4.71 16.03 -18.21
CA TYR A 89 -5.83 15.19 -17.81
C TYR A 89 -7.09 16.05 -17.60
N PRO A 90 -7.70 16.57 -18.69
CA PRO A 90 -8.82 17.50 -18.60
C PRO A 90 -9.99 16.94 -17.79
N LEU A 91 -10.33 15.65 -17.98
CA LEU A 91 -11.41 15.01 -17.23
C LEU A 91 -11.19 14.98 -15.71
N ILE A 92 -9.95 14.76 -15.26
CA ILE A 92 -9.61 14.76 -13.82
C ILE A 92 -9.69 16.19 -13.28
N GLY A 93 -9.10 17.14 -14.01
CA GLY A 93 -9.10 18.54 -13.60
C GLY A 93 -10.50 19.17 -13.59
N ASP A 94 -11.35 18.83 -14.56
CA ASP A 94 -12.77 19.22 -14.60
C ASP A 94 -13.53 18.62 -13.43
N ALA A 95 -13.39 17.31 -13.16
CA ALA A 95 -14.04 16.65 -12.04
C ALA A 95 -13.64 17.26 -10.68
N LEU A 96 -12.36 17.58 -10.51
CA LEU A 96 -11.86 18.26 -9.31
C LEU A 96 -12.44 19.68 -9.16
N ARG A 97 -12.71 20.41 -10.25
CA ARG A 97 -13.37 21.72 -10.21
C ARG A 97 -14.85 21.60 -9.86
N ASP A 98 -15.57 20.72 -10.54
CA ASP A 98 -17.03 20.59 -10.43
C ASP A 98 -17.49 20.14 -9.04
N ILE A 99 -16.67 19.34 -8.35
CA ILE A 99 -17.00 18.78 -7.03
C ILE A 99 -16.68 19.77 -5.88
N THR A 100 -16.03 20.89 -6.17
CA THR A 100 -15.67 21.85 -5.12
C THR A 100 -16.87 22.60 -4.56
N ASN A 101 -17.31 22.20 -3.37
CA ASN A 101 -18.17 23.06 -2.56
C ASN A 101 -17.25 23.99 -1.77
N GLN A 102 -17.17 25.27 -2.16
CA GLN A 102 -16.32 26.29 -1.50
C GLN A 102 -14.81 25.98 -1.57
N GLY A 103 -14.33 25.32 -2.64
CA GLY A 103 -12.91 25.03 -2.83
C GLY A 103 -12.38 23.87 -1.97
N ARG A 104 -13.27 23.02 -1.43
CA ARG A 104 -12.91 21.85 -0.61
C ARG A 104 -13.53 20.57 -1.18
N ILE A 105 -12.85 19.45 -1.01
CA ILE A 105 -13.31 18.11 -1.41
C ILE A 105 -13.09 17.11 -0.27
N GLN A 106 -14.05 16.21 -0.04
CA GLN A 106 -13.90 15.12 0.92
C GLN A 106 -12.95 14.05 0.39
N TRP A 107 -12.24 13.36 1.29
CA TRP A 107 -11.29 12.30 0.91
C TRP A 107 -11.90 11.26 -0.04
N ASP A 108 -13.07 10.73 0.30
CA ASP A 108 -13.70 9.65 -0.49
C ASP A 108 -14.03 10.10 -1.91
N SER A 109 -14.47 11.34 -2.09
CA SER A 109 -14.72 11.93 -3.42
C SER A 109 -13.42 12.16 -4.19
N PHE A 110 -12.35 12.60 -3.52
CA PHE A 110 -11.03 12.70 -4.15
C PHE A 110 -10.52 11.33 -4.61
N GLU A 111 -10.61 10.31 -3.75
CA GLU A 111 -10.17 8.95 -4.05
C GLU A 111 -10.96 8.32 -5.20
N GLU A 112 -12.27 8.56 -5.28
CA GLU A 112 -13.12 8.10 -6.37
C GLU A 112 -12.68 8.68 -7.72
N ILE A 113 -12.48 10.01 -7.82
CA ILE A 113 -12.00 10.67 -9.04
C ILE A 113 -10.65 10.09 -9.48
N MET A 114 -9.72 9.97 -8.52
CA MET A 114 -8.38 9.47 -8.81
C MET A 114 -8.39 7.99 -9.22
N SER A 115 -9.24 7.17 -8.62
CA SER A 115 -9.35 5.73 -8.95
C SER A 115 -9.91 5.51 -10.35
N GLN A 116 -10.93 6.26 -10.77
CA GLN A 116 -11.53 6.14 -12.11
C GLN A 116 -10.55 6.44 -13.25
N SER A 117 -9.55 7.30 -12.98
CA SER A 117 -8.55 7.70 -13.97
C SER A 117 -7.24 6.90 -13.87
N TYR A 118 -7.09 6.09 -12.82
CA TYR A 118 -5.82 5.48 -12.45
C TYR A 118 -5.23 4.62 -13.57
N TYR A 119 -5.93 3.59 -14.05
CA TYR A 119 -5.38 2.69 -15.06
C TYR A 119 -5.06 3.37 -16.39
N ALA A 120 -5.89 4.33 -16.80
CA ALA A 120 -5.65 5.11 -18.00
C ALA A 120 -4.39 5.98 -17.86
N ALA A 121 -4.24 6.69 -16.73
CA ALA A 121 -3.06 7.51 -16.46
C ALA A 121 -1.77 6.67 -16.35
N ARG A 122 -1.86 5.46 -15.78
CA ARG A 122 -0.72 4.55 -15.62
C ARG A 122 -0.34 3.77 -16.87
N GLN A 123 -1.22 3.70 -17.86
CA GLN A 123 -1.06 2.84 -19.03
C GLN A 123 -0.73 1.39 -18.60
N LEU A 124 -1.46 0.89 -17.59
CA LEU A 124 -1.27 -0.48 -17.13
C LEU A 124 -1.65 -1.45 -18.26
N PRO A 125 -0.85 -2.50 -18.49
CA PRO A 125 -1.15 -3.46 -19.55
C PRO A 125 -2.50 -4.13 -19.32
N PRO A 126 -3.35 -4.27 -20.37
CA PRO A 126 -4.71 -4.78 -20.23
C PRO A 126 -4.76 -6.28 -19.92
N THR A 127 -3.64 -7.00 -20.06
CA THR A 127 -3.54 -8.42 -19.74
C THR A 127 -2.25 -8.75 -19.01
N ILE A 128 -2.25 -9.82 -18.21
CA ILE A 128 -1.07 -10.29 -17.48
C ILE A 128 0.09 -10.64 -18.43
N ASP A 129 -0.20 -11.26 -19.58
CA ASP A 129 0.81 -11.54 -20.61
C ASP A 129 1.45 -10.26 -21.17
N SER A 130 0.66 -9.20 -21.33
CA SER A 130 1.17 -7.92 -21.81
C SER A 130 2.02 -7.23 -20.73
N LEU A 131 1.70 -7.43 -19.45
CA LEU A 131 2.53 -6.98 -18.34
C LEU A 131 3.86 -7.72 -18.28
N ILE A 132 3.83 -9.06 -18.33
CA ILE A 132 5.03 -9.90 -18.37
C ILE A 132 5.95 -9.48 -19.52
N ARG A 133 5.40 -9.28 -20.72
CA ARG A 133 6.17 -8.82 -21.89
C ARG A 133 6.71 -7.39 -21.73
N LYS A 134 5.90 -6.46 -21.21
CA LYS A 134 6.29 -5.04 -21.08
C LYS A 134 7.46 -4.85 -20.11
N PHE A 135 7.49 -5.64 -19.04
CA PHE A 135 8.50 -5.53 -17.97
C PHE A 135 9.52 -6.66 -17.97
N ASP A 136 9.53 -7.50 -19.03
CA ASP A 136 10.46 -8.62 -19.20
C ASP A 136 10.53 -9.53 -17.97
N VAL A 137 9.36 -9.93 -17.45
CA VAL A 137 9.27 -10.75 -16.24
C VAL A 137 9.65 -12.19 -16.56
N ASP A 138 10.87 -12.58 -16.19
CA ASP A 138 11.34 -13.97 -16.27
C ASP A 138 10.80 -14.79 -15.08
N ARG A 139 9.72 -15.54 -15.33
CA ARG A 139 9.10 -16.40 -14.31
C ARG A 139 9.98 -17.59 -13.94
N ASP A 140 10.77 -18.12 -14.86
CA ASP A 140 11.61 -19.29 -14.64
C ASP A 140 12.81 -18.96 -13.74
N ASN A 141 13.25 -17.69 -13.78
CA ASN A 141 14.32 -17.17 -12.93
C ASN A 141 13.81 -16.26 -11.79
N SER A 142 12.56 -16.46 -11.36
CA SER A 142 11.98 -15.73 -10.23
C SER A 142 12.25 -16.42 -8.89
N PHE A 143 12.44 -15.61 -7.86
CA PHE A 143 12.33 -16.06 -6.48
C PHE A 143 10.84 -16.16 -6.13
N VAL A 144 10.43 -17.33 -5.63
CA VAL A 144 9.02 -17.66 -5.33
C VAL A 144 8.83 -17.90 -3.85
N ILE A 145 7.78 -17.29 -3.29
CA ILE A 145 7.34 -17.46 -1.89
C ILE A 145 5.84 -17.66 -1.85
N ASP A 146 5.41 -18.63 -1.06
CA ASP A 146 4.01 -18.92 -0.84
C ASP A 146 3.54 -18.25 0.46
N VAL A 147 2.42 -17.52 0.41
CA VAL A 147 1.87 -16.80 1.55
C VAL A 147 0.38 -17.13 1.70
N ASP A 148 -0.03 -17.52 2.90
CA ASP A 148 -1.45 -17.61 3.26
C ASP A 148 -1.87 -16.34 4.03
N GLY A 149 -3.03 -15.79 3.67
CA GLY A 149 -3.83 -14.91 4.54
C GLY A 149 -3.83 -13.40 4.28
N VAL A 150 -4.39 -12.69 5.27
CA VAL A 150 -4.81 -11.26 5.38
C VAL A 150 -5.87 -10.74 4.43
N MET A 151 -5.77 -11.02 3.14
CA MET A 151 -6.70 -10.47 2.13
C MET A 151 -7.61 -11.55 1.52
N THR A 152 -7.26 -12.82 1.70
CA THR A 152 -7.95 -13.95 1.09
C THR A 152 -7.63 -15.25 1.83
N THR A 153 -8.51 -16.23 1.68
CA THR A 153 -8.29 -17.63 2.08
C THR A 153 -7.42 -18.39 1.08
N ALA A 154 -7.27 -17.88 -0.15
CA ALA A 154 -6.43 -18.46 -1.18
C ALA A 154 -4.93 -18.38 -0.82
N ARG A 155 -4.16 -19.37 -1.27
CA ARG A 155 -2.70 -19.32 -1.19
C ARG A 155 -2.19 -18.37 -2.26
N ARG A 156 -1.31 -17.45 -1.90
CA ARG A 156 -0.63 -16.57 -2.86
C ARG A 156 0.75 -17.10 -3.21
N HIS A 157 0.99 -17.41 -4.48
CA HIS A 157 2.35 -17.60 -5.02
C HIS A 157 2.90 -16.25 -5.45
N THR A 158 3.89 -15.74 -4.71
CA THR A 158 4.51 -14.46 -5.00
C THR A 158 5.83 -14.67 -5.75
N PHE A 159 5.94 -14.07 -6.93
CA PHE A 159 7.10 -14.10 -7.82
C PHE A 159 7.76 -12.73 -7.84
N ILE A 160 9.09 -12.71 -7.71
CA ILE A 160 9.92 -11.53 -7.93
C ILE A 160 11.19 -11.94 -8.65
N GLY A 161 11.56 -11.21 -9.71
CA GLY A 161 12.74 -11.51 -10.50
C GLY A 161 14.01 -11.50 -9.65
N THR A 162 14.80 -12.58 -9.73
CA THR A 162 15.98 -12.76 -8.89
C THR A 162 17.02 -11.64 -9.08
N GLU A 163 17.19 -11.16 -10.31
CA GLU A 163 18.11 -10.05 -10.59
C GLU A 163 17.69 -8.74 -9.93
N ASN A 164 16.39 -8.48 -9.76
CA ASN A 164 15.88 -7.29 -9.06
C ASN A 164 16.20 -7.36 -7.56
N LEU A 165 16.07 -8.54 -6.95
CA LEU A 165 16.49 -8.78 -5.56
C LEU A 165 17.99 -8.58 -5.39
N ARG A 166 18.80 -9.15 -6.29
CA ARG A 166 20.26 -9.01 -6.25
C ARG A 166 20.67 -7.55 -6.42
N ALA A 167 20.02 -6.81 -7.31
CA ALA A 167 20.26 -5.38 -7.48
C ALA A 167 19.91 -4.57 -6.22
N ALA A 168 18.76 -4.82 -5.61
CA ALA A 168 18.34 -4.17 -4.36
C ALA A 168 19.35 -4.45 -3.22
N LEU A 169 19.80 -5.71 -3.09
CA LEU A 169 20.80 -6.11 -2.09
C LEU A 169 22.16 -5.44 -2.30
N ARG A 170 22.64 -5.34 -3.55
CA ARG A 170 23.90 -4.63 -3.86
C ARG A 170 23.85 -3.15 -3.51
N ALA A 171 22.68 -2.53 -3.64
CA ALA A 171 22.47 -1.11 -3.33
C ALA A 171 22.09 -0.84 -1.86
N PHE A 172 21.95 -1.88 -1.03
CA PHE A 172 21.41 -1.76 0.33
C PHE A 172 22.14 -0.72 1.20
N GLU A 173 23.47 -0.76 1.22
CA GLU A 173 24.28 0.17 2.02
C GLU A 173 24.22 1.60 1.48
N GLN A 174 24.24 1.74 0.14
CA GLN A 174 24.12 3.04 -0.53
C GLN A 174 22.76 3.69 -0.26
N ASN A 175 21.74 2.86 -0.02
CA ASN A 175 20.39 3.28 0.32
C ASN A 175 20.14 3.42 1.84
N SER A 176 21.20 3.64 2.63
CA SER A 176 21.08 3.82 4.09
C SER A 176 20.44 2.61 4.79
N ASP A 177 20.94 1.42 4.45
CA ASP A 177 20.47 0.14 4.97
C ASP A 177 18.97 -0.11 4.71
N LYS A 178 18.53 0.22 3.49
CA LYS A 178 17.18 -0.03 2.98
C LYS A 178 17.23 -0.82 1.68
N LEU A 179 16.32 -1.78 1.54
CA LEU A 179 16.11 -2.43 0.25
C LEU A 179 15.24 -1.52 -0.60
N VAL A 180 15.82 -1.03 -1.69
CA VAL A 180 15.11 -0.24 -2.70
C VAL A 180 15.22 -0.99 -4.01
N TYR A 181 14.09 -1.49 -4.49
CA TYR A 181 14.05 -2.24 -5.73
C TYR A 181 14.25 -1.31 -6.94
N PRO A 182 14.92 -1.80 -8.00
CA PRO A 182 15.05 -1.05 -9.24
C PRO A 182 13.68 -0.63 -9.81
N VAL A 183 13.65 0.53 -10.46
CA VAL A 183 12.49 0.96 -11.25
C VAL A 183 12.14 -0.10 -12.28
N GLY A 184 10.84 -0.37 -12.45
CA GLY A 184 10.33 -1.42 -13.32
C GLY A 184 10.34 -2.82 -12.69
N THR A 185 10.82 -2.98 -11.46
CA THR A 185 10.64 -4.24 -10.71
C THR A 185 9.16 -4.58 -10.63
N VAL A 186 8.80 -5.80 -11.04
CA VAL A 186 7.45 -6.34 -10.91
C VAL A 186 7.46 -7.42 -9.85
N VAL A 187 6.49 -7.36 -8.94
CA VAL A 187 6.13 -8.45 -8.03
C VAL A 187 4.76 -8.97 -8.46
N ILE A 188 4.66 -10.25 -8.81
CA ILE A 188 3.41 -10.91 -9.21
C ILE A 188 2.94 -11.78 -8.06
N GLY A 189 1.68 -11.66 -7.65
CA GLY A 189 1.05 -12.53 -6.67
C GLY A 189 -0.12 -13.28 -7.28
N GLU A 190 0.04 -14.57 -7.57
CA GLU A 190 -1.04 -15.44 -8.07
C GLU A 190 -1.81 -16.05 -6.90
N HIS A 191 -3.11 -15.80 -6.84
CA HIS A 191 -3.98 -16.40 -5.83
C HIS A 191 -4.54 -17.73 -6.35
N ILE A 192 -4.20 -18.81 -5.65
CA ILE A 192 -4.62 -20.18 -5.97
C ILE A 192 -5.58 -20.67 -4.89
N ASP A 193 -6.75 -21.15 -5.33
CA ASP A 193 -7.69 -21.91 -4.51
C ASP A 193 -7.76 -23.35 -5.03
N GLY A 194 -7.32 -24.30 -4.20
CA GLY A 194 -7.05 -25.67 -4.64
C GLY A 194 -5.98 -25.70 -5.73
N ASP A 195 -6.38 -26.07 -6.95
CA ASP A 195 -5.54 -26.08 -8.16
C ASP A 195 -5.96 -25.00 -9.18
N THR A 196 -6.82 -24.07 -8.78
CA THR A 196 -7.41 -23.06 -9.67
C THR A 196 -6.80 -21.68 -9.41
N LEU A 197 -6.28 -21.04 -10.46
CA LEU A 197 -5.93 -19.63 -10.43
C LEU A 197 -7.20 -18.77 -10.37
N VAL A 198 -7.37 -18.04 -9.27
CA VAL A 198 -8.53 -17.18 -9.05
C VAL A 198 -8.28 -15.77 -9.61
N GLU A 199 -7.08 -15.26 -9.40
CA GLU A 199 -6.65 -13.94 -9.87
C GLU A 199 -5.12 -13.80 -9.80
N THR A 200 -4.61 -12.78 -10.48
CA THR A 200 -3.21 -12.36 -10.39
C THR A 200 -3.13 -10.90 -9.97
N THR A 201 -2.45 -10.61 -8.88
CA THR A 201 -2.09 -9.26 -8.47
C THR A 201 -0.69 -8.92 -8.98
N ALA A 202 -0.43 -7.66 -9.31
CA ALA A 202 0.91 -7.20 -9.65
C ALA A 202 1.20 -5.85 -8.99
N MET A 203 2.44 -5.69 -8.53
CA MET A 203 3.00 -4.42 -8.08
C MET A 203 4.16 -4.04 -8.99
N ILE A 204 4.18 -2.80 -9.49
CA ILE A 204 5.21 -2.31 -10.41
C ILE A 204 5.94 -1.11 -9.80
N LYS A 205 7.25 -1.23 -9.59
CA LYS A 205 8.06 -0.15 -9.00
C LYS A 205 8.17 1.03 -9.96
N ARG A 206 7.74 2.20 -9.51
CA ARG A 206 7.81 3.46 -10.25
C ARG A 206 9.11 4.22 -10.00
N PRO A 207 9.45 5.19 -10.87
CA PRO A 207 10.61 6.05 -10.69
C PRO A 207 10.56 7.01 -9.51
N ASP A 208 9.37 7.32 -9.00
CA ASP A 208 9.13 8.23 -7.88
C ASP A 208 8.92 7.49 -6.55
N ASP A 209 9.51 6.30 -6.44
CA ASP A 209 9.49 5.43 -5.27
C ASP A 209 8.14 4.83 -4.84
N PHE A 210 7.09 5.11 -5.59
CA PHE A 210 5.80 4.44 -5.44
C PHE A 210 5.72 3.11 -6.20
N TRP A 211 4.69 2.32 -5.93
CA TRP A 211 4.36 1.10 -6.68
C TRP A 211 2.98 1.24 -7.29
N ASP A 212 2.85 0.96 -8.59
CA ASP A 212 1.55 0.80 -9.20
C ASP A 212 0.95 -0.57 -8.87
N PHE A 213 -0.37 -0.64 -8.70
CA PHE A 213 -1.11 -1.85 -8.36
C PHE A 213 -2.02 -2.25 -9.52
N ALA A 214 -1.89 -3.49 -9.98
CA ALA A 214 -2.78 -4.08 -10.97
C ALA A 214 -3.42 -5.36 -10.41
N VAL A 215 -4.67 -5.59 -10.78
CA VAL A 215 -5.36 -6.85 -10.54
C VAL A 215 -5.79 -7.40 -11.89
N TYR A 216 -5.54 -8.68 -12.11
CA TYR A 216 -5.97 -9.42 -13.28
C TYR A 216 -6.88 -10.55 -12.82
N ASP A 217 -8.02 -10.71 -13.49
CA ASP A 217 -8.95 -11.80 -13.20
C ASP A 217 -8.38 -13.18 -13.56
N SER A 218 -9.15 -14.24 -13.34
CA SER A 218 -8.78 -15.63 -13.71
C SER A 218 -8.54 -15.85 -15.21
N MET A 219 -9.01 -14.94 -16.07
CA MET A 219 -8.74 -14.95 -17.51
C MET A 219 -7.49 -14.14 -17.88
N GLY A 220 -6.84 -13.52 -16.89
CA GLY A 220 -5.66 -12.68 -17.09
C GLY A 220 -5.99 -11.29 -17.62
N MET A 221 -7.24 -10.84 -17.53
CA MET A 221 -7.69 -9.51 -17.97
C MET A 221 -7.64 -8.52 -16.80
N LEU A 222 -7.21 -7.28 -17.06
CA LEU A 222 -7.18 -6.23 -16.04
C LEU A 222 -8.59 -6.01 -15.45
N ALA A 223 -8.66 -5.97 -14.13
CA ALA A 223 -9.88 -5.81 -13.36
C ALA A 223 -9.72 -4.69 -12.32
N ASP A 224 -10.81 -3.99 -12.03
CA ASP A 224 -10.81 -2.86 -11.07
C ASP A 224 -10.77 -3.30 -9.60
N SER A 225 -10.93 -4.61 -9.35
CA SER A 225 -10.98 -5.16 -7.99
C SER A 225 -10.60 -6.64 -7.98
N THR A 226 -10.20 -7.11 -6.81
CA THR A 226 -9.97 -8.53 -6.57
C THR A 226 -11.28 -9.33 -6.64
N GLN A 227 -11.21 -10.50 -7.25
CA GLN A 227 -12.31 -11.47 -7.30
C GLN A 227 -12.28 -12.27 -5.99
N PRO A 228 -13.25 -12.06 -5.08
CA PRO A 228 -13.06 -12.39 -3.68
C PRO A 228 -13.04 -13.89 -3.39
N LEU A 229 -12.25 -14.24 -2.37
CA LEU A 229 -12.61 -15.30 -1.42
C LEU A 229 -12.60 -14.74 0.02
N SER A 230 -13.32 -13.62 0.22
CA SER A 230 -14.12 -13.25 1.41
C SER A 230 -14.71 -11.82 1.26
N GLU A 231 -13.90 -10.84 0.82
CA GLU A 231 -14.30 -9.47 0.47
C GLU A 231 -13.49 -8.98 -0.75
N SER A 232 -14.13 -8.24 -1.66
CA SER A 232 -13.46 -7.68 -2.85
C SER A 232 -12.69 -6.42 -2.47
N LEU A 233 -11.47 -6.28 -3.00
CA LEU A 233 -10.60 -5.14 -2.77
C LEU A 233 -10.40 -4.36 -4.07
N ALA A 234 -10.89 -3.13 -4.10
CA ALA A 234 -10.72 -2.19 -5.20
C ALA A 234 -9.25 -1.78 -5.35
N ALA A 235 -8.74 -1.88 -6.58
CA ALA A 235 -7.43 -1.39 -6.96
C ALA A 235 -7.58 -0.06 -7.73
N PRO A 236 -6.77 0.96 -7.42
CA PRO A 236 -5.64 0.93 -6.49
C PRO A 236 -6.03 1.23 -5.03
N ALA A 237 -7.22 1.78 -4.76
CA ALA A 237 -7.56 2.43 -3.49
C ALA A 237 -7.28 1.57 -2.24
N GLN A 238 -7.81 0.36 -2.19
CA GLN A 238 -7.62 -0.52 -1.02
C GLN A 238 -6.22 -1.13 -0.98
N CYS A 239 -5.60 -1.41 -2.14
CA CYS A 239 -4.19 -1.85 -2.21
C CYS A 239 -3.26 -0.79 -1.63
N THR A 240 -3.37 0.45 -2.11
CA THR A 240 -2.67 1.63 -1.60
C THR A 240 -2.95 1.80 -0.10
N GLY A 241 -4.22 1.77 0.34
CA GLY A 241 -4.57 1.89 1.75
C GLY A 241 -3.91 0.83 2.65
N CYS A 242 -3.81 -0.42 2.18
CA CYS A 242 -3.12 -1.50 2.89
C CYS A 242 -1.60 -1.29 2.96
N HIS A 243 -0.97 -0.92 1.83
CA HIS A 243 0.48 -0.72 1.72
C HIS A 243 0.99 0.53 2.46
N PHE A 244 0.23 1.63 2.44
CA PHE A 244 0.57 2.85 3.19
C PHE A 244 0.05 2.84 4.63
N GLY A 245 -0.84 1.91 4.96
CA GLY A 245 -1.52 1.85 6.25
C GLY A 245 -0.86 0.97 7.31
N LYS A 246 -1.65 0.70 8.36
CA LYS A 246 -1.30 -0.22 9.45
C LYS A 246 -2.01 -1.57 9.35
N ARG A 247 -2.94 -1.73 8.39
CA ARG A 247 -3.98 -2.77 8.41
C ARG A 247 -3.54 -4.16 7.94
N ALA A 248 -2.42 -4.31 7.22
CA ALA A 248 -2.04 -5.60 6.63
C ALA A 248 -0.52 -5.81 6.59
N ASN A 249 0.09 -6.26 7.69
CA ASN A 249 1.53 -6.61 7.68
C ASN A 249 1.80 -7.99 8.28
N GLU A 250 0.76 -8.75 8.62
CA GLU A 250 0.93 -10.14 9.02
C GLU A 250 0.75 -10.99 7.76
N PRO A 251 1.45 -12.11 7.59
CA PRO A 251 2.39 -12.73 8.50
C PRO A 251 3.81 -12.11 8.55
N GLU A 252 4.12 -11.12 7.72
CA GLU A 252 5.48 -10.56 7.55
C GLU A 252 6.04 -9.94 8.83
N LYS A 253 5.21 -9.29 9.64
CA LYS A 253 5.60 -8.62 10.88
C LYS A 253 5.88 -9.62 12.00
N SER A 254 5.12 -10.71 12.09
CA SER A 254 5.37 -11.73 13.11
C SER A 254 6.52 -12.66 12.73
N PHE A 255 6.90 -12.71 11.46
CA PHE A 255 7.95 -13.59 10.97
C PHE A 255 9.32 -13.32 11.64
N PRO A 256 10.11 -14.36 11.99
CA PRO A 256 9.89 -15.79 11.72
C PRO A 256 9.01 -16.48 12.78
N GLY A 257 8.44 -15.73 13.71
CA GLY A 257 7.45 -16.22 14.68
C GLY A 257 6.07 -16.45 14.07
N ASN A 258 5.13 -16.87 14.92
CA ASN A 258 3.76 -17.15 14.50
C ASN A 258 2.94 -15.87 14.40
N ALA A 259 2.28 -15.67 13.27
CA ALA A 259 1.26 -14.64 13.13
C ALA A 259 -0.04 -15.05 13.84
N PRO A 260 -0.77 -14.11 14.45
CA PRO A 260 -2.10 -14.40 14.98
C PRO A 260 -3.04 -14.83 13.84
N VAL A 261 -4.11 -15.57 14.13
CA VAL A 261 -5.16 -15.89 13.14
C VAL A 261 -5.82 -14.59 12.66
N GLY A 262 -6.02 -14.43 11.35
CA GLY A 262 -6.71 -13.31 10.73
C GLY A 262 -8.22 -13.59 10.55
N PRO A 263 -8.99 -12.62 10.05
CA PRO A 263 -10.42 -12.82 9.77
C PRO A 263 -10.67 -13.98 8.78
N ASP A 264 -9.75 -14.16 7.82
CA ASP A 264 -9.81 -15.20 6.78
C ASP A 264 -9.00 -16.46 7.13
N GLY A 265 -8.67 -16.66 8.41
CA GLY A 265 -7.99 -17.86 8.88
C GLY A 265 -6.50 -17.70 9.16
N PRO A 266 -5.73 -18.81 9.21
CA PRO A 266 -4.31 -18.79 9.54
C PRO A 266 -3.52 -17.90 8.57
N ARG A 267 -2.53 -17.18 9.10
CA ARG A 267 -1.62 -16.34 8.32
C ARG A 267 -0.22 -16.92 8.41
N LYS A 268 0.42 -17.18 7.28
CA LYS A 268 1.72 -17.85 7.29
C LYS A 268 2.52 -17.58 6.01
N ILE A 269 3.82 -17.39 6.17
CA ILE A 269 4.79 -17.49 5.08
C ILE A 269 5.25 -18.95 5.01
N HIS A 270 5.05 -19.61 3.87
CA HIS A 270 5.58 -20.93 3.62
C HIS A 270 6.96 -20.82 3.02
N MET A 271 7.89 -21.57 3.60
CA MET A 271 9.24 -21.67 3.10
C MET A 271 9.59 -23.13 2.91
N ILE A 272 10.25 -23.41 1.79
CA ILE A 272 10.89 -24.71 1.53
C ILE A 272 12.19 -24.80 2.36
N ASP A 273 12.82 -23.66 2.58
CA ASP A 273 14.09 -23.47 3.26
C ASP A 273 13.92 -23.36 4.79
N PRO A 274 14.89 -23.81 5.62
CA PRO A 274 14.91 -23.51 7.05
C PRO A 274 14.64 -22.03 7.36
N LEU A 275 13.92 -21.79 8.47
CA LEU A 275 13.60 -20.44 8.94
C LEU A 275 14.86 -19.58 9.09
N PRO A 276 14.85 -18.31 8.64
CA PRO A 276 15.97 -17.42 8.87
C PRO A 276 16.18 -17.20 10.36
N SER A 277 17.42 -16.91 10.72
CA SER A 277 17.74 -16.48 12.07
C SER A 277 16.99 -15.19 12.40
N THR A 278 16.61 -15.01 13.65
CA THR A 278 16.02 -13.76 14.14
C THR A 278 16.97 -12.57 13.93
N GLN A 279 18.28 -12.81 13.92
CA GLN A 279 19.29 -11.81 13.58
C GLN A 279 19.16 -11.33 12.14
N LEU A 280 18.99 -12.23 11.16
CA LEU A 280 18.83 -11.86 9.75
C LEU A 280 17.56 -11.03 9.53
N VAL A 281 16.46 -11.46 10.12
CA VAL A 281 15.18 -10.72 10.04
C VAL A 281 15.31 -9.33 10.68
N ARG A 282 15.97 -9.22 11.83
CA ARG A 282 16.23 -7.93 12.50
C ARG A 282 17.22 -7.05 11.73
N PHE A 283 18.19 -7.64 11.04
CA PHE A 283 19.19 -6.90 10.28
C PHE A 283 18.55 -6.10 9.15
N PHE A 284 17.72 -6.77 8.34
CA PHE A 284 17.01 -6.12 7.25
C PHE A 284 15.83 -5.29 7.76
N ASP A 285 15.06 -5.81 8.73
CA ASP A 285 13.90 -5.14 9.32
C ASP A 285 12.93 -4.58 8.24
N GLU A 286 12.78 -5.29 7.10
CA GLU A 286 12.11 -4.78 5.89
C GLU A 286 10.75 -4.16 6.20
N HIS A 287 9.96 -4.83 7.04
CA HIS A 287 8.62 -4.39 7.43
C HIS A 287 8.57 -3.01 8.12
N ARG A 288 9.65 -2.58 8.77
CA ARG A 288 9.78 -1.28 9.45
C ARG A 288 10.53 -0.28 8.59
N ARG A 289 11.46 -0.71 7.75
CA ARG A 289 12.27 0.15 6.87
C ARG A 289 11.60 0.41 5.52
N ARG A 290 10.30 0.69 5.56
CA ARG A 290 9.29 0.84 4.46
C ARG A 290 9.58 1.93 3.41
N SER A 291 10.83 2.28 3.14
CA SER A 291 11.13 3.40 2.25
C SER A 291 10.58 3.24 0.84
N ASP A 292 10.31 2.01 0.41
CA ASP A 292 9.72 1.69 -0.88
C ASP A 292 8.25 1.25 -0.77
N TYR A 293 7.66 1.18 0.42
CA TYR A 293 6.25 0.80 0.65
C TYR A 293 5.85 -0.60 0.11
N LEU A 294 6.81 -1.46 -0.19
CA LEU A 294 6.55 -2.84 -0.57
C LEU A 294 6.24 -3.67 0.68
N LEU A 295 5.08 -4.33 0.71
CA LEU A 295 4.77 -5.30 1.77
C LEU A 295 5.40 -6.64 1.38
N GLY A 296 6.50 -6.99 2.05
CA GLY A 296 7.17 -8.28 1.88
C GLY A 296 8.52 -8.34 2.59
N LEU A 297 9.03 -9.56 2.76
CA LEU A 297 10.37 -9.83 3.29
C LEU A 297 11.26 -10.44 2.20
N TYR A 298 11.05 -10.06 0.94
CA TYR A 298 11.60 -10.79 -0.20
C TYR A 298 13.13 -10.82 -0.17
N GLY A 299 13.79 -9.71 0.21
CA GLY A 299 15.24 -9.66 0.31
C GLY A 299 15.78 -10.54 1.44
N THR A 300 15.18 -10.49 2.61
CA THR A 300 15.51 -11.29 3.80
C THR A 300 15.40 -12.77 3.49
N LEU A 301 14.27 -13.18 2.91
CA LEU A 301 14.00 -14.58 2.57
C LEU A 301 14.93 -15.06 1.45
N TYR A 302 15.24 -14.20 0.49
CA TYR A 302 16.18 -14.53 -0.58
C TYR A 302 17.62 -14.69 -0.07
N VAL A 303 18.09 -13.81 0.82
CA VAL A 303 19.41 -13.97 1.46
C VAL A 303 19.46 -15.25 2.28
N ASN A 304 18.39 -15.58 3.01
CA ASN A 304 18.29 -16.85 3.73
C ASN A 304 18.44 -18.06 2.80
N ARG A 305 17.77 -18.06 1.65
CA ARG A 305 17.93 -19.12 0.63
C ARG A 305 19.39 -19.18 0.14
N LEU A 306 19.97 -18.05 -0.22
CA LEU A 306 21.36 -17.98 -0.69
C LEU A 306 22.36 -18.53 0.35
N MET A 307 22.17 -18.22 1.63
CA MET A 307 23.01 -18.76 2.72
C MET A 307 22.97 -20.29 2.80
N GLN A 308 21.86 -20.91 2.37
CA GLN A 308 21.66 -22.35 2.44
C GLN A 308 22.09 -23.06 1.15
N THR A 309 21.81 -22.47 -0.01
CA THR A 309 22.04 -23.11 -1.32
C THR A 309 23.36 -22.69 -1.97
N SER A 310 23.91 -21.53 -1.60
CA SER A 310 25.09 -20.93 -2.24
C SER A 310 25.87 -20.05 -1.26
N PRO A 311 26.36 -20.59 -0.12
CA PRO A 311 26.97 -19.80 0.95
C PRO A 311 28.23 -19.01 0.53
N SER A 312 28.83 -19.35 -0.61
CA SER A 312 29.97 -18.63 -1.20
C SER A 312 29.56 -17.49 -2.15
N ASP A 313 28.26 -17.21 -2.33
CA ASP A 313 27.82 -16.08 -3.15
C ASP A 313 28.37 -14.78 -2.55
N SER A 314 29.04 -13.99 -3.38
CA SER A 314 29.64 -12.71 -2.98
C SER A 314 28.65 -11.72 -2.38
N LEU A 315 27.34 -11.87 -2.65
CA LEU A 315 26.30 -11.05 -2.05
C LEU A 315 26.12 -11.32 -0.56
N ILE A 316 26.46 -12.51 -0.08
CA ILE A 316 26.23 -12.92 1.31
C ILE A 316 27.33 -12.39 2.25
N ALA A 317 28.58 -12.39 1.79
CA ALA A 317 29.74 -12.10 2.63
C ALA A 317 29.67 -10.74 3.37
N PRO A 318 29.23 -9.63 2.74
CA PRO A 318 29.06 -8.35 3.45
C PRO A 318 28.05 -8.43 4.59
N PHE A 319 26.93 -9.14 4.38
CA PHE A 319 25.88 -9.28 5.38
C PHE A 319 26.33 -10.15 6.56
N MET A 320 26.99 -11.28 6.30
CA MET A 320 27.51 -12.14 7.36
C MET A 320 28.51 -11.41 8.26
N THR A 321 29.42 -10.65 7.65
CA THR A 321 30.41 -9.85 8.39
C THR A 321 29.74 -8.86 9.35
N ARG A 322 28.63 -8.24 8.93
CA ARG A 322 27.88 -7.28 9.77
C ARG A 322 26.97 -7.96 10.79
N LEU A 323 26.45 -9.15 10.48
CA LEU A 323 25.65 -9.94 11.42
C LEU A 323 26.49 -10.39 12.62
N ASP A 324 27.75 -10.77 12.41
CA ASP A 324 28.65 -11.18 13.49
C ASP A 324 29.09 -10.01 14.40
N GLN A 325 28.88 -8.77 13.96
CA GLN A 325 29.24 -7.55 14.70
C GLN A 325 28.11 -6.98 15.57
N ASN A 326 26.87 -7.48 15.43
CA ASN A 326 25.66 -6.94 16.08
C ASN A 326 24.95 -7.96 16.96
#